data_AF-C8XEJ8-F1
#
_entry.id   AF-C8XEJ8-F1
#
_cell.length_a   1.000
_cell.length_b   1.000
_cell.length_c   1.000
_cell.angle_alpha   90.00
_cell.angle_beta   90.00
_cell.angle_gamma   90.00
#
_symmetry.space_group_name_H-M   'P 1'
#
loop_
_entity.id
_entity.type
_entity.pdbx_description
1 polymer ?
#
loop_
_entity_poly.entity_id
_entity_poly.type
_entity_poly.pdbx_seq_one_letter_code
_entity_poly.pdbx_strand_id
1 'polypeptide(L)'
;MAMTGRFTGHHAFMLKLHLQVIDQLTAAIEELSSQIEVVIEPFRGQLRLLITIPGVSEQIAVVIIAETGADMSKFPTAGHLASWAGICPGHHQSAQVNQKARTRPGNSYLKGALGQAAMSSMQVHDTFLQDRHHRLKPRIGGLKTIVALEHSILRSIWHMLVSNQPYRELGAGYHQRRHPQNVLRRITRQAQELGYAAHFEPLPKTA
;
A
#
# COMPACT_ATOMS: atom_id res chain seq x y z
N MET A 1 22.57 -18.21 -39.79
CA MET A 1 22.05 -19.49 -39.26
C MET A 1 22.50 -19.62 -37.82
N ALA A 2 21.72 -19.14 -36.86
CA ALA A 2 22.03 -19.22 -35.44
C ALA A 2 20.77 -19.67 -34.69
N MET A 3 20.44 -20.96 -34.80
CA MET A 3 19.51 -21.71 -33.91
C MET A 3 19.31 -23.13 -34.45
N THR A 4 20.28 -24.00 -34.22
CA THR A 4 20.05 -25.45 -34.12
C THR A 4 20.75 -25.94 -32.85
N GLY A 5 20.25 -25.49 -31.70
CA GLY A 5 20.69 -26.00 -30.41
C GLY A 5 20.28 -27.47 -30.31
N ARG A 6 21.26 -28.39 -30.41
CA ARG A 6 21.01 -29.81 -30.25
C ARG A 6 20.71 -30.11 -28.79
N PHE A 7 19.47 -30.43 -28.48
CA PHE A 7 19.11 -31.02 -27.19
C PHE A 7 19.84 -32.35 -27.04
N THR A 8 20.69 -32.48 -26.03
CA THR A 8 21.54 -33.67 -25.82
C THR A 8 21.07 -34.42 -24.57
N GLY A 9 21.54 -35.65 -24.40
CA GLY A 9 21.26 -36.42 -23.18
C GLY A 9 21.71 -35.71 -21.90
N HIS A 10 22.78 -34.90 -21.97
CA HIS A 10 23.22 -34.07 -20.83
C HIS A 10 22.21 -32.96 -20.51
N HIS A 11 21.69 -32.25 -21.52
CA HIS A 11 20.62 -31.26 -21.33
C HIS A 11 19.35 -31.90 -20.75
N ALA A 12 18.98 -33.10 -21.22
CA ALA A 12 17.85 -33.86 -20.69
C ALA A 12 18.04 -34.23 -19.22
N PHE A 13 19.25 -34.66 -18.84
CA PHE A 13 19.59 -34.97 -17.45
C PHE A 13 19.50 -33.73 -16.54
N MET A 14 20.09 -32.60 -16.95
CA MET A 14 20.04 -31.36 -16.17
C MET A 14 18.61 -30.82 -16.01
N LEU A 15 17.81 -30.85 -17.08
CA LEU A 15 16.40 -30.46 -16.99
C LEU A 15 15.60 -31.37 -16.07
N LYS A 16 15.85 -32.68 -16.11
CA LYS A 16 15.18 -33.63 -15.20
C LYS A 16 15.50 -33.29 -13.73
N LEU A 17 16.76 -32.97 -13.42
CA LEU A 17 17.15 -32.56 -12.07
C LEU A 17 16.47 -31.26 -11.64
N HIS A 18 16.43 -30.24 -12.52
CA HIS A 18 15.74 -28.98 -12.20
C HIS A 18 14.23 -29.17 -12.02
N LEU A 19 13.58 -29.98 -12.87
CA LEU A 19 12.16 -30.30 -12.73
C LEU A 19 11.87 -31.01 -11.41
N GLN A 20 12.71 -31.97 -11.00
CA GLN A 20 12.56 -32.62 -9.70
C GLN A 20 12.60 -31.63 -8.53
N VAL A 21 13.49 -30.64 -8.58
CA VAL A 21 13.56 -29.59 -7.55
C VAL A 21 12.31 -28.71 -7.58
N ILE A 22 11.82 -28.35 -8.77
CA ILE A 22 10.59 -27.57 -8.92
C ILE A 22 9.40 -28.33 -8.33
N ASP A 23 9.28 -29.64 -8.61
CA ASP A 23 8.21 -30.49 -8.11
C ASP A 23 8.25 -30.57 -6.57
N GLN A 24 9.44 -30.73 -5.99
CA GLN A 24 9.63 -30.74 -4.53
C GLN A 24 9.24 -29.41 -3.87
N LEU A 25 9.69 -28.29 -4.43
CA LEU A 25 9.34 -26.97 -3.91
C LEU A 25 7.84 -26.67 -4.06
N THR A 26 7.22 -27.14 -5.15
CA THR A 26 5.78 -26.99 -5.37
C THR A 26 4.99 -27.76 -4.31
N ALA A 27 5.34 -29.02 -4.04
CA ALA A 27 4.71 -29.81 -2.99
C ALA A 27 4.86 -29.16 -1.60
N ALA A 28 6.06 -28.64 -1.28
CA ALA A 28 6.28 -27.93 -0.02
C ALA A 28 5.44 -26.64 0.10
N ILE A 29 5.28 -25.88 -1.00
CA ILE A 29 4.42 -24.69 -1.03
C ILE A 29 2.96 -25.07 -0.78
N GLU A 30 2.48 -26.15 -1.40
CA GLU A 30 1.10 -26.63 -1.22
C GLU A 30 0.84 -27.07 0.23
N GLU A 31 1.77 -27.81 0.83
CA GLU A 31 1.67 -28.24 2.22
C GLU A 31 1.62 -27.03 3.17
N LEU A 32 2.53 -26.06 3.01
CA LEU A 32 2.56 -24.84 3.81
C LEU A 32 1.31 -23.98 3.60
N SER A 33 0.80 -23.90 2.36
CA SER A 33 -0.43 -23.16 2.06
C SER A 33 -1.63 -23.77 2.78
N SER A 34 -1.73 -25.10 2.82
CA SER A 34 -2.75 -25.81 3.60
C SER A 34 -2.66 -25.50 5.10
N GLN A 35 -1.44 -25.49 5.66
CA GLN A 35 -1.23 -25.12 7.06
C GLN A 35 -1.62 -23.67 7.37
N ILE A 36 -1.35 -22.74 6.45
CA ILE A 36 -1.75 -21.33 6.60
C ILE A 36 -3.28 -21.22 6.69
N GLU A 37 -4.04 -21.94 5.86
CA GLU A 37 -5.51 -21.94 5.92
C GLU A 37 -6.06 -22.42 7.28
N VAL A 38 -5.39 -23.38 7.91
CA VAL A 38 -5.76 -23.85 9.26
C VAL A 38 -5.47 -22.77 10.31
N VAL A 39 -4.28 -22.17 10.27
CA VAL A 39 -3.83 -21.21 11.28
C VAL A 39 -4.53 -19.86 11.14
N ILE A 40 -4.97 -19.48 9.94
CA ILE A 40 -5.68 -18.21 9.71
C ILE A 40 -7.15 -18.25 10.15
N GLU A 41 -7.72 -19.44 10.39
CA GLU A 41 -9.14 -19.60 10.67
C GLU A 41 -9.67 -18.72 11.83
N PRO A 42 -8.96 -18.59 12.98
CA PRO A 42 -9.36 -17.67 14.06
C PRO A 42 -9.38 -16.19 13.65
N PHE A 43 -8.67 -15.83 12.58
CA PHE A 43 -8.50 -14.46 12.09
C PHE A 43 -9.34 -14.14 10.86
N ARG A 44 -10.25 -15.04 10.44
CA ARG A 44 -11.10 -14.84 9.24
C ARG A 44 -11.91 -13.54 9.29
N GLY A 45 -12.34 -13.12 10.48
CA GLY A 45 -13.04 -11.84 10.66
C GLY A 45 -12.16 -10.65 10.25
N GLN A 46 -10.94 -10.59 10.79
CA GLN A 46 -9.96 -9.55 10.49
C GLN A 46 -9.52 -9.61 9.03
N LEU A 47 -9.31 -10.80 8.48
CA LEU A 47 -8.99 -10.99 7.07
C LEU A 47 -10.07 -10.38 6.17
N ARG A 48 -11.35 -10.67 6.44
CA ARG A 48 -12.49 -10.08 5.73
C ARG A 48 -12.52 -8.56 5.79
N LEU A 49 -12.10 -7.97 6.91
CA LEU A 49 -11.97 -6.51 7.00
C LEU A 49 -10.83 -6.01 6.12
N LEU A 50 -9.63 -6.61 6.21
CA LEU A 50 -8.45 -6.13 5.50
C LEU A 50 -8.59 -6.16 3.98
N ILE A 51 -9.24 -7.19 3.43
CA ILE A 51 -9.46 -7.31 1.97
C ILE A 51 -10.44 -6.26 1.42
N THR A 52 -11.16 -5.51 2.26
CA THR A 52 -11.99 -4.38 1.80
C THR A 52 -11.17 -3.16 1.39
N ILE A 53 -9.88 -3.12 1.75
CA ILE A 53 -8.99 -2.03 1.36
C ILE A 53 -8.62 -2.20 -0.13
N PRO A 54 -8.82 -1.18 -0.99
CA PRO A 54 -8.40 -1.24 -2.38
C PRO A 54 -6.91 -1.55 -2.52
N GLY A 55 -6.60 -2.63 -3.24
CA GLY A 55 -5.23 -3.09 -3.48
C GLY A 55 -4.70 -4.12 -2.48
N VAL A 56 -5.43 -4.42 -1.39
CA VAL A 56 -5.07 -5.50 -0.46
C VAL A 56 -5.70 -6.82 -0.94
N SER A 57 -4.85 -7.77 -1.33
CA SER A 57 -5.27 -9.15 -1.60
C SER A 57 -5.34 -9.99 -0.34
N GLU A 58 -5.96 -11.16 -0.41
CA GLU A 58 -6.00 -12.13 0.68
C GLU A 58 -4.59 -12.50 1.18
N GLN A 59 -3.66 -12.79 0.28
CA GLN A 59 -2.27 -13.09 0.63
C GLN A 59 -1.59 -11.94 1.39
N ILE A 60 -1.83 -10.69 0.96
CA ILE A 60 -1.31 -9.50 1.65
C ILE A 60 -1.94 -9.37 3.04
N ALA A 61 -3.25 -9.61 3.16
CA ALA A 61 -3.96 -9.59 4.44
C ALA A 61 -3.44 -10.66 5.41
N VAL A 62 -3.16 -11.87 4.92
CA VAL A 62 -2.52 -12.95 5.70
C VAL A 62 -1.17 -12.52 6.23
N VAL A 63 -0.31 -11.93 5.38
CA VAL A 63 1.00 -11.42 5.83
C VAL A 63 0.83 -10.33 6.89
N ILE A 64 -0.11 -9.39 6.71
CA ILE A 64 -0.39 -8.36 7.72
C ILE A 64 -0.77 -8.99 9.06
N ILE A 65 -1.65 -10.00 9.04
CA ILE A 65 -2.08 -10.71 10.25
C ILE A 65 -0.91 -11.47 10.88
N ALA A 66 -0.13 -12.20 10.08
CA ALA A 66 1.01 -12.98 10.56
C ALA A 66 2.07 -12.09 11.24
N GLU A 67 2.36 -10.92 10.66
CA GLU A 67 3.37 -10.01 11.20
C GLU A 67 2.87 -9.20 12.40
N THR A 68 1.59 -8.82 12.42
CA THR A 68 1.04 -7.97 13.49
C THR A 68 0.35 -8.74 14.62
N GLY A 69 0.03 -10.01 14.40
CA GLY A 69 -0.79 -10.84 15.29
C GLY A 69 -2.27 -10.42 15.35
N ALA A 70 -2.71 -9.47 14.51
CA ALA A 70 -4.04 -8.86 14.52
C ALA A 70 -4.50 -8.22 15.86
N ASP A 71 -3.63 -8.16 16.86
CA ASP A 71 -3.87 -7.55 18.17
C ASP A 71 -3.32 -6.12 18.19
N MET A 72 -4.19 -5.14 17.97
CA MET A 72 -3.80 -3.73 17.99
C MET A 72 -3.58 -3.16 19.39
N SER A 73 -3.87 -3.91 20.47
CA SER A 73 -3.58 -3.46 21.85
C SER A 73 -2.08 -3.29 22.11
N LYS A 74 -1.24 -4.02 21.35
CA LYS A 74 0.23 -3.89 21.38
C LYS A 74 0.73 -2.56 20.84
N PHE A 75 -0.11 -1.84 20.09
CA PHE A 75 0.22 -0.57 19.44
C PHE A 75 -0.71 0.55 19.93
N PRO A 76 -0.28 1.40 20.89
CA PRO A 76 -1.14 2.43 21.47
C PRO A 76 -1.74 3.40 20.45
N THR A 77 -1.03 3.64 19.34
CA THR A 77 -1.53 4.46 18.23
C THR A 77 -1.09 3.87 16.90
N ALA A 78 -1.81 4.22 15.83
CA ALA A 78 -1.40 3.88 14.46
C ALA A 78 0.02 4.36 14.09
N GLY A 79 0.53 5.41 14.76
CA GLY A 79 1.91 5.88 14.61
C GLY A 79 2.94 4.91 15.19
N HIS A 80 2.61 4.21 16.27
CA HIS A 80 3.48 3.16 16.83
C HIS A 80 3.58 1.97 15.88
N LEU A 81 2.46 1.55 15.28
CA LEU A 81 2.47 0.50 14.24
C LEU A 81 3.31 0.93 13.04
N ALA A 82 3.15 2.17 12.55
CA ALA A 82 3.94 2.69 11.43
C ALA A 82 5.44 2.84 11.73
N SER A 83 5.79 3.16 12.98
CA SER A 83 7.20 3.20 13.41
C SER A 83 7.79 1.80 13.49
N TRP A 84 7.05 0.84 14.06
CA TRP A 84 7.47 -0.56 14.16
C TRP A 84 7.63 -1.22 12.79
N ALA A 85 6.72 -0.95 11.85
CA ALA A 85 6.79 -1.44 10.48
C ALA A 85 7.90 -0.78 9.62
N GLY A 86 8.59 0.25 10.15
CA GLY A 86 9.62 0.96 9.39
C GLY A 86 9.05 1.69 8.17
N ILE A 87 7.88 2.31 8.32
CA ILE A 87 7.21 3.13 7.29
C ILE A 87 7.21 4.62 7.66
N CYS A 88 7.47 4.94 8.93
CA CYS A 88 7.66 6.31 9.38
C CYS A 88 8.94 6.91 8.74
N PRO A 89 8.90 8.15 8.20
CA PRO A 89 10.11 8.84 7.78
C PRO A 89 11.10 8.88 8.95
N GLY A 90 12.37 8.58 8.67
CA GLY A 90 13.39 8.67 9.70
C GLY A 90 13.44 10.08 10.28
N HIS A 91 13.68 10.20 11.57
CA HIS A 91 13.88 11.47 12.24
C HIS A 91 15.33 11.55 12.69
N HIS A 92 16.17 12.21 11.89
CA HIS A 92 17.56 12.52 12.22
C HIS A 92 17.68 14.03 12.43
N GLN A 93 17.48 14.46 13.67
CA GLN A 93 17.63 15.83 14.11
C GLN A 93 18.84 15.92 15.04
N SER A 94 19.89 16.61 14.60
CA SER A 94 21.02 17.00 15.45
C SER A 94 20.95 18.50 15.69
N ALA A 95 20.76 18.91 16.96
CA ALA A 95 20.67 20.28 17.46
C ALA A 95 19.69 21.23 16.72
N GLN A 96 20.01 21.67 15.50
CA GLN A 96 19.25 22.64 14.69
C GLN A 96 19.17 22.32 13.19
N VAL A 97 19.72 21.19 12.72
CA VAL A 97 19.72 20.83 11.29
C VAL A 97 18.97 19.52 11.06
N ASN A 98 17.97 19.57 10.19
CA ASN A 98 17.29 18.38 9.67
C ASN A 98 18.21 17.67 8.68
N GLN A 99 18.75 16.53 9.07
CA GLN A 99 19.57 15.72 8.17
C GLN A 99 18.68 14.82 7.29
N LYS A 100 19.21 14.39 6.13
CA LYS A 100 18.54 13.41 5.27
C LYS A 100 18.41 12.09 6.03
N ALA A 101 17.19 11.78 6.46
CA ALA A 101 16.91 10.58 7.20
C ALA A 101 16.47 9.44 6.27
N ARG A 102 17.12 8.28 6.40
CA ARG A 102 16.63 7.04 5.78
C ARG A 102 15.48 6.48 6.63
N THR A 103 14.57 5.78 5.98
CA THR A 103 13.54 5.03 6.69
C THR A 103 14.19 4.02 7.64
N ARG A 104 13.65 3.90 8.87
CA ARG A 104 14.18 3.00 9.89
C ARG A 104 14.15 1.53 9.41
N PRO A 105 15.08 0.68 9.87
CA PRO A 105 14.90 -0.76 9.74
C PRO A 105 13.60 -1.13 10.45
N GLY A 106 12.77 -1.91 9.77
CA GLY A 106 11.49 -2.39 10.28
C GLY A 106 11.18 -3.73 9.65
N ASN A 107 9.98 -4.24 9.89
CA ASN A 107 9.57 -5.53 9.37
C ASN A 107 9.56 -5.55 7.83
N SER A 108 10.49 -6.28 7.22
CA SER A 108 10.66 -6.33 5.76
C SER A 108 9.51 -7.04 5.05
N TYR A 109 8.92 -8.06 5.67
CA TYR A 109 7.79 -8.81 5.11
C TYR A 109 6.53 -7.93 5.09
N LEU A 110 6.20 -7.29 6.21
CA LEU A 110 5.07 -6.37 6.28
C LEU A 110 5.25 -5.19 5.32
N LYS A 111 6.46 -4.62 5.25
CA LYS A 111 6.75 -3.52 4.33
C LYS A 111 6.64 -3.94 2.87
N GLY A 112 7.13 -5.13 2.51
CA GLY A 112 6.98 -5.68 1.17
C GLY A 112 5.51 -5.87 0.80
N ALA A 113 4.71 -6.46 1.70
CA ALA A 113 3.28 -6.65 1.51
C ALA A 113 2.52 -5.33 1.34
N LEU A 114 2.82 -4.33 2.18
CA LEU A 114 2.23 -3.00 2.07
C LEU A 114 2.65 -2.27 0.79
N GLY A 115 3.89 -2.47 0.34
CA GLY A 115 4.37 -1.92 -0.93
C GLY A 115 3.59 -2.48 -2.13
N GLN A 116 3.33 -3.79 -2.14
CA GLN A 116 2.47 -4.42 -3.14
C GLN A 116 1.04 -3.89 -3.05
N ALA A 117 0.49 -3.77 -1.83
CA ALA A 117 -0.84 -3.20 -1.63
C ALA A 117 -0.94 -1.76 -2.15
N ALA A 118 0.07 -0.94 -1.87
CA ALA A 118 0.15 0.44 -2.32
C ALA A 118 0.20 0.52 -3.86
N MET A 119 1.04 -0.30 -4.51
CA MET A 119 1.13 -0.32 -5.98
C MET A 119 -0.17 -0.78 -6.63
N SER A 120 -0.83 -1.81 -6.08
CA SER A 120 -2.14 -2.27 -6.55
C SER A 120 -3.23 -1.22 -6.33
N SER A 121 -3.23 -0.52 -5.19
CA SER A 121 -4.22 0.52 -4.88
C SER A 121 -4.21 1.68 -5.88
N MET A 122 -3.06 1.95 -6.51
CA MET A 122 -2.91 2.99 -7.52
C MET A 122 -3.64 2.67 -8.83
N GLN A 123 -3.88 1.39 -9.11
CA GLN A 123 -4.58 0.91 -10.30
C GLN A 123 -6.11 0.92 -10.12
N VAL A 124 -6.61 1.02 -8.89
CA VAL A 124 -8.05 1.01 -8.61
C VAL A 124 -8.64 2.41 -8.79
N HIS A 125 -9.50 2.56 -9.80
CA HIS A 125 -10.12 3.83 -10.16
C HIS A 125 -11.09 4.35 -9.10
N ASP A 126 -11.24 5.68 -9.05
CA ASP A 126 -12.19 6.41 -8.20
C ASP A 126 -12.02 6.24 -6.68
N THR A 127 -10.85 5.75 -6.24
CA THR A 127 -10.51 5.58 -4.83
C THR A 127 -9.75 6.77 -4.25
N PHE A 128 -9.85 6.93 -2.92
CA PHE A 128 -9.07 7.91 -2.17
C PHE A 128 -7.55 7.69 -2.30
N LEU A 129 -7.12 6.43 -2.32
CA LEU A 129 -5.69 6.08 -2.41
C LEU A 129 -5.13 6.45 -3.78
N GLN A 130 -5.88 6.24 -4.87
CA GLN A 130 -5.51 6.69 -6.20
C GLN A 130 -5.46 8.22 -6.31
N ASP A 131 -6.47 8.95 -5.83
CA ASP A 131 -6.43 10.43 -5.79
C ASP A 131 -5.21 10.94 -5.01
N ARG A 132 -4.90 10.29 -3.88
CA ARG A 132 -3.70 10.61 -3.09
C ARG A 132 -2.42 10.35 -3.87
N HIS A 133 -2.33 9.26 -4.64
CA HIS A 133 -1.21 8.98 -5.52
C HIS A 133 -0.99 10.12 -6.52
N HIS A 134 -2.03 10.49 -7.28
CA HIS A 134 -1.94 11.54 -8.30
C HIS A 134 -1.55 12.90 -7.72
N ARG A 135 -1.99 13.24 -6.51
CA ARG A 135 -1.59 14.49 -5.84
C ARG A 135 -0.15 14.49 -5.33
N LEU A 136 0.36 13.35 -4.87
CA LEU A 136 1.69 13.26 -4.26
C LEU A 136 2.81 13.01 -5.28
N LYS A 137 2.58 12.14 -6.27
CA LYS A 137 3.58 11.76 -7.28
C LYS A 137 4.33 12.94 -7.90
N PRO A 138 3.68 14.02 -8.40
CA PRO A 138 4.39 15.15 -9.00
C PRO A 138 5.17 16.00 -7.99
N ARG A 139 4.86 15.92 -6.69
CA ARG A 139 5.49 16.75 -5.65
C ARG A 139 6.69 16.08 -5.00
N ILE A 140 6.63 14.76 -4.78
CA ILE A 140 7.63 14.03 -3.98
C ILE A 140 8.31 12.87 -4.72
N GLY A 141 7.86 12.56 -5.94
CA GLY A 141 8.38 11.46 -6.75
C GLY A 141 7.75 10.10 -6.44
N GLY A 142 7.98 9.12 -7.32
CA GLY A 142 7.32 7.81 -7.30
C GLY A 142 7.55 7.01 -6.02
N LEU A 143 8.81 6.72 -5.68
CA LEU A 143 9.15 5.89 -4.53
C LEU A 143 8.64 6.46 -3.20
N LYS A 144 8.77 7.78 -2.99
CA LYS A 144 8.25 8.43 -1.77
C LYS A 144 6.73 8.42 -1.71
N THR A 145 6.07 8.41 -2.87
CA THR A 145 4.60 8.31 -2.94
C THR A 145 4.13 6.91 -2.52
N ILE A 146 4.84 5.85 -2.92
CA ILE A 146 4.55 4.48 -2.47
C ILE A 146 4.60 4.41 -0.94
N VAL A 147 5.69 4.89 -0.32
CA VAL A 147 5.81 4.91 1.15
C VAL A 147 4.70 5.74 1.82
N ALA A 148 4.29 6.85 1.21
CA ALA A 148 3.18 7.65 1.73
C ALA A 148 1.82 6.93 1.64
N LEU A 149 1.63 6.07 0.64
CA LEU A 149 0.45 5.20 0.51
C LEU A 149 0.52 4.03 1.50
N GLU A 150 1.66 3.36 1.63
CA GLU A 150 1.92 2.33 2.66
C GLU A 150 1.53 2.86 4.05
N HIS A 151 1.98 4.07 4.39
CA HIS A 151 1.64 4.72 5.66
C HIS A 151 0.13 4.98 5.80
N SER A 152 -0.55 5.32 4.72
CA SER A 152 -2.00 5.58 4.73
C SER A 152 -2.80 4.29 4.89
N ILE A 153 -2.40 3.23 4.19
CA ILE A 153 -2.97 1.88 4.30
C ILE A 153 -2.77 1.36 5.72
N LEU A 154 -1.54 1.40 6.25
CA LEU A 154 -1.23 0.90 7.59
C LEU A 154 -1.99 1.63 8.70
N ARG A 155 -2.17 2.96 8.57
CA ARG A 155 -3.03 3.69 9.52
C ARG A 155 -4.49 3.27 9.42
N SER A 156 -4.98 3.01 8.22
CA SER A 156 -6.34 2.54 8.00
C SER A 156 -6.54 1.16 8.63
N ILE A 157 -5.58 0.25 8.44
CA ILE A 157 -5.56 -1.08 9.06
C ILE A 157 -5.67 -0.98 10.59
N TRP A 158 -4.85 -0.14 11.22
CA TRP A 158 -4.89 0.02 12.68
C TRP A 158 -6.28 0.46 13.15
N HIS A 159 -6.88 1.46 12.49
CA HIS A 159 -8.22 1.91 12.86
C HIS A 159 -9.28 0.83 12.62
N MET A 160 -9.24 0.14 11.47
CA MET A 160 -10.19 -0.92 11.13
C MET A 160 -10.17 -2.08 12.12
N LEU A 161 -8.98 -2.50 12.55
CA LEU A 161 -8.81 -3.60 13.51
C LEU A 161 -9.18 -3.18 14.94
N VAL A 162 -8.93 -1.93 15.33
CA VAL A 162 -9.37 -1.41 16.64
C VAL A 162 -10.90 -1.23 16.70
N SER A 163 -11.51 -0.68 15.65
CA SER A 163 -12.96 -0.43 15.61
C SER A 163 -13.77 -1.62 15.12
N ASN A 164 -13.12 -2.68 14.65
CA ASN A 164 -13.73 -3.84 13.98
C ASN A 164 -14.71 -3.42 12.86
N GLN A 165 -14.30 -2.47 12.02
CA GLN A 165 -15.11 -1.93 10.93
C GLN A 165 -14.40 -2.06 9.59
N PRO A 166 -15.14 -2.28 8.49
CA PRO A 166 -14.54 -2.38 7.16
C PRO A 166 -13.96 -1.05 6.70
N TYR A 167 -13.11 -1.12 5.68
CA TYR A 167 -12.51 0.07 5.09
C TYR A 167 -13.60 0.97 4.50
N ARG A 168 -13.64 2.22 4.97
CA ARG A 168 -14.55 3.23 4.45
C ARG A 168 -13.87 3.98 3.31
N GLU A 169 -14.31 3.72 2.09
CA GLU A 169 -13.87 4.48 0.93
C GLU A 169 -14.40 5.93 1.03
N LEU A 170 -13.50 6.90 0.84
CA LEU A 170 -13.82 8.33 0.86
C LEU A 170 -14.09 8.87 -0.55
N GLY A 171 -13.69 8.10 -1.56
CA GLY A 171 -13.83 8.36 -2.98
C GLY A 171 -12.83 9.39 -3.51
N ALA A 172 -12.70 9.42 -4.83
CA ALA A 172 -11.96 10.46 -5.53
C ALA A 172 -12.51 11.87 -5.17
N GLY A 173 -11.60 12.85 -5.09
CA GLY A 173 -11.96 14.24 -4.80
C GLY A 173 -12.33 14.53 -3.34
N TYR A 174 -12.24 13.57 -2.41
CA TYR A 174 -12.51 13.82 -0.98
C TYR A 174 -11.75 15.03 -0.42
N HIS A 175 -10.45 15.15 -0.77
CA HIS A 175 -9.63 16.26 -0.28
C HIS A 175 -10.02 17.61 -0.91
N GLN A 176 -10.55 17.59 -2.14
CA GLN A 176 -11.08 18.78 -2.81
C GLN A 176 -12.37 19.23 -2.13
N ARG A 177 -13.30 18.28 -1.87
CA ARG A 177 -14.55 18.53 -1.13
C ARG A 177 -14.30 19.09 0.28
N ARG A 178 -13.28 18.58 0.97
CA ARG A 178 -12.93 19.02 2.34
C ARG A 178 -12.27 20.41 2.38
N HIS A 179 -11.55 20.79 1.33
CA HIS A 179 -10.82 22.07 1.26
C HIS A 179 -11.09 22.80 -0.07
N PRO A 180 -12.34 23.25 -0.31
CA PRO A 180 -12.71 23.88 -1.58
C PRO A 180 -11.93 25.16 -1.85
N GLN A 181 -11.56 25.90 -0.80
CA GLN A 181 -10.76 27.14 -0.92
C GLN A 181 -9.40 26.93 -1.61
N ASN A 182 -8.75 25.79 -1.39
CA ASN A 182 -7.46 25.50 -2.03
C ASN A 182 -7.62 25.23 -3.53
N VAL A 183 -8.73 24.60 -3.91
CA VAL A 183 -9.09 24.35 -5.31
C VAL A 183 -9.41 25.69 -5.98
N LEU A 184 -10.25 26.52 -5.35
CA LEU A 184 -10.57 27.86 -5.86
C LEU A 184 -9.30 28.69 -6.06
N ARG A 185 -8.40 28.77 -5.07
CA ARG A 185 -7.11 29.49 -5.20
C ARG A 185 -6.28 28.99 -6.38
N ARG A 186 -6.25 27.67 -6.62
CA ARG A 186 -5.55 27.10 -7.77
C ARG A 186 -6.21 27.53 -9.08
N ILE A 187 -7.54 27.48 -9.19
CA ILE A 187 -8.27 27.89 -10.40
C ILE A 187 -8.06 29.39 -10.64
N THR A 188 -8.15 30.24 -9.60
CA THR A 188 -7.86 31.68 -9.71
C THR A 188 -6.45 31.91 -10.26
N ARG A 189 -5.45 31.21 -9.73
CA ARG A 189 -4.06 31.35 -10.19
C ARG A 189 -3.90 30.93 -11.65
N GLN A 190 -4.53 29.81 -12.05
CA GLN A 190 -4.50 29.35 -13.44
C GLN A 190 -5.20 30.34 -14.39
N ALA A 191 -6.31 30.94 -13.98
CA ALA A 191 -6.98 31.99 -14.76
C ALA A 191 -6.08 33.22 -14.91
N GLN A 192 -5.44 33.66 -13.82
CA GLN A 192 -4.50 34.79 -13.83
C GLN A 192 -3.27 34.53 -14.71
N GLU A 193 -2.70 33.32 -14.67
CA GLU A 193 -1.60 32.90 -15.55
C GLU A 193 -1.99 32.97 -17.04
N LEU A 194 -3.27 32.82 -17.36
CA LEU A 194 -3.82 32.94 -18.71
C LEU A 194 -4.31 34.36 -19.06
N GLY A 195 -4.17 35.33 -18.15
CA GLY A 195 -4.60 36.72 -18.35
C GLY A 195 -6.07 37.01 -18.04
N TYR A 196 -6.78 36.10 -17.38
CA TYR A 196 -8.20 36.24 -17.05
C TYR A 196 -8.42 36.46 -15.55
N ALA A 197 -9.38 37.30 -15.19
CA ALA A 197 -9.88 37.41 -13.83
C ALA A 197 -10.98 36.35 -13.60
N ALA A 198 -10.84 35.54 -12.55
CA ALA A 198 -11.84 34.54 -12.17
C ALA A 198 -12.67 35.06 -10.99
N HIS A 199 -13.97 35.23 -11.23
CA HIS A 199 -14.97 35.51 -10.20
C HIS A 199 -15.81 34.24 -9.98
N PHE A 200 -15.97 33.83 -8.72
CA PHE A 200 -16.73 32.63 -8.37
C PHE A 200 -17.95 33.03 -7.56
N GLU A 201 -19.14 32.67 -8.06
CA GLU A 201 -20.39 32.82 -7.34
C GLU A 201 -20.83 31.44 -6.82
N PRO A 202 -21.27 31.34 -5.54
CA PRO A 202 -21.79 30.10 -5.00
C PRO A 202 -23.11 29.73 -5.69
N LEU A 203 -23.23 28.49 -6.16
CA LEU A 203 -24.49 28.00 -6.70
C LEU A 203 -25.58 27.98 -5.60
N PRO A 204 -26.84 28.31 -5.93
CA PRO A 204 -27.94 28.17 -5.00
C PRO A 204 -28.04 26.70 -4.55
N LYS A 205 -28.14 26.46 -3.24
CA LYS A 205 -28.35 25.11 -2.70
C LYS A 205 -29.74 24.64 -3.11
N THR A 206 -29.82 23.70 -4.04
CA THR A 206 -31.06 22.96 -4.31
C THR A 206 -31.41 22.15 -3.06
N ALA A 207 -32.62 22.38 -2.52
CA ALA A 207 -33.14 21.72 -1.32
C ALA A 207 -33.44 20.24 -1.57
#